data_AF-A0A075I7E1-F1
#
_entry.id   AF-A0A075I7E1-F1
#
_cell.length_a   1.000
_cell.length_b   1.000
_cell.length_c   1.000
_cell.angle_alpha   90.00
_cell.angle_beta   90.00
_cell.angle_gamma   90.00
#
_symmetry.space_group_name_H-M   'P 1'
#
loop_
_entity.id
_entity.type
_entity.pdbx_description
1 polymer ?
#
loop_
_entity_poly.entity_id
_entity_poly.type
_entity_poly.pdbx_seq_one_letter_code
_entity_poly.pdbx_strand_id
1 'polypeptide(L)'
;MFFNIVNLCRDTCSYCTYKAEIGESKLSMMNIDDVKNLAKSAAKLRCVEALLVTGESPEQKYDEASKWLRKNGFSSTGEYLAHCSELVLAEGLFPHTNAGNLNKSEMSELKKQMSVWD
;
A
#
# COMPACT_ATOMS: atom_id res chain seq x y z
N MET A 1 0.27 3.81 -12.78
CA MET A 1 -1.09 3.71 -12.22
C MET A 1 -1.04 3.96 -10.73
N PHE A 2 -1.96 4.72 -10.17
CA PHE A 2 -1.99 5.05 -8.73
C PHE A 2 -2.85 4.06 -7.96
N PHE A 3 -2.31 3.50 -6.88
CA PHE A 3 -2.97 2.58 -5.97
C PHE A 3 -2.98 3.20 -4.58
N ASN A 4 -4.15 3.65 -4.15
CA ASN A 4 -4.36 4.27 -2.84
C ASN A 4 -4.54 3.19 -1.77
N ILE A 5 -3.47 2.48 -1.43
CA ILE A 5 -3.55 1.25 -0.63
C ILE A 5 -4.23 1.51 0.73
N VAL A 6 -3.71 2.44 1.51
CA VAL A 6 -4.31 2.89 2.78
C VAL A 6 -3.95 4.35 3.02
N ASN A 7 -4.93 5.27 3.10
CA ASN A 7 -4.64 6.69 3.36
C ASN A 7 -4.95 7.14 4.81
N LEU A 8 -5.08 6.20 5.75
CA LEU A 8 -4.92 6.49 7.18
C LEU A 8 -3.43 6.68 7.49
N CYS A 9 -3.11 7.57 8.43
CA CYS A 9 -1.75 7.84 8.84
C CYS A 9 -1.68 8.11 10.35
N ARG A 10 -0.72 7.50 11.05
CA ARG A 10 -0.47 7.77 12.47
C ARG A 10 -0.18 9.25 12.70
N ASP A 11 0.61 9.85 11.83
CA ASP A 11 1.11 11.21 11.99
C ASP A 11 0.15 12.25 11.41
N THR A 12 0.29 13.49 11.86
CA THR A 12 -0.50 14.64 11.39
C THR A 12 0.46 15.72 10.90
N CYS A 13 0.51 15.90 9.59
CA CYS A 13 1.28 16.97 8.96
C CYS A 13 0.35 18.11 8.54
N SER A 14 0.68 19.35 8.90
CA SER A 14 -0.17 20.52 8.64
C SER A 14 -0.42 20.80 7.15
N TYR A 15 0.46 20.30 6.28
CA TYR A 15 0.38 20.46 4.83
C TYR A 15 -0.18 19.23 4.10
N CYS A 16 -0.50 18.14 4.81
CA CYS A 16 -0.93 16.91 4.16
C CYS A 16 -2.42 16.94 3.84
N THR A 17 -2.73 16.89 2.53
CA THR A 17 -4.12 16.77 2.02
C THR A 17 -4.53 15.31 1.76
N TYR A 18 -3.55 14.41 1.69
CA TYR A 18 -3.73 12.99 1.36
C TYR A 18 -4.38 12.19 2.50
N LYS A 19 -3.94 12.42 3.73
CA LYS A 19 -4.42 11.72 4.92
C LYS A 19 -5.95 11.83 5.03
N ALA A 20 -6.59 10.70 5.29
CA ALA A 20 -7.99 10.61 5.67
C ALA A 20 -8.14 10.25 7.15
N GLU A 21 -9.32 10.51 7.70
CA GLU A 21 -9.77 10.03 9.00
C GLU A 21 -10.92 9.02 8.84
N ILE A 22 -11.19 8.24 9.89
CA ILE A 22 -12.29 7.27 9.91
C ILE A 22 -13.62 7.98 9.68
N GLY A 23 -14.41 7.48 8.71
CA GLY A 23 -15.72 8.03 8.35
C GLY A 23 -15.69 9.08 7.25
N GLU A 24 -14.52 9.54 6.81
CA GLU A 24 -14.42 10.44 5.65
C GLU A 24 -14.69 9.70 4.34
N SER A 25 -15.37 10.36 3.40
CA SER A 25 -15.70 9.78 2.09
C SER A 25 -14.47 9.46 1.22
N LYS A 26 -13.34 10.14 1.47
CA LYS A 26 -12.06 9.93 0.78
C LYS A 26 -11.22 8.80 1.39
N LEU A 27 -11.68 8.17 2.48
CA LEU A 27 -10.97 7.08 3.12
C LEU A 27 -10.80 5.92 2.14
N SER A 28 -9.57 5.41 2.06
CA SER A 28 -9.21 4.26 1.26
C SER A 28 -8.47 3.23 2.10
N MET A 29 -8.91 1.98 1.97
CA MET A 29 -8.32 0.77 2.54
C MET A 29 -8.56 -0.36 1.54
N MET A 30 -7.81 -0.34 0.43
CA MET A 30 -8.01 -1.24 -0.72
C MET A 30 -7.79 -2.69 -0.29
N ASN A 31 -8.79 -3.56 -0.46
CA ASN A 31 -8.62 -4.99 -0.22
C ASN A 31 -7.79 -5.65 -1.34
N ILE A 32 -7.36 -6.89 -1.12
CA ILE A 32 -6.53 -7.64 -2.08
C ILE A 32 -7.19 -7.80 -3.46
N ASP A 33 -8.50 -7.99 -3.52
CA ASP A 33 -9.22 -8.14 -4.78
C ASP A 33 -9.30 -6.82 -5.54
N ASP A 34 -9.45 -5.69 -4.85
CA ASP A 34 -9.40 -4.36 -5.45
C ASP A 34 -8.03 -4.09 -6.08
N VAL A 35 -6.94 -4.45 -5.38
CA VAL A 35 -5.57 -4.33 -5.90
C VAL A 35 -5.38 -5.19 -7.15
N LYS A 36 -5.79 -6.47 -7.12
CA LYS A 36 -5.70 -7.37 -8.29
C LYS A 36 -6.51 -6.87 -9.48
N ASN A 37 -7.74 -6.41 -9.23
CA ASN A 37 -8.63 -5.93 -10.29
C ASN A 37 -8.08 -4.65 -10.94
N LEU A 38 -7.54 -3.72 -10.15
CA LEU A 38 -6.90 -2.52 -10.67
C LEU A 38 -5.60 -2.85 -11.43
N ALA A 39 -4.79 -3.78 -10.92
CA ALA A 39 -3.57 -4.24 -11.59
C ALA A 39 -3.86 -4.84 -12.98
N LYS A 40 -4.83 -5.76 -13.07
CA LYS A 40 -5.29 -6.33 -14.35
C LYS A 40 -5.79 -5.26 -15.31
N SER A 41 -6.53 -4.28 -14.80
CA SER A 41 -7.05 -3.17 -15.60
C SER A 41 -5.92 -2.28 -16.11
N ALA A 42 -4.94 -1.98 -15.27
CA ALA A 42 -3.77 -1.19 -15.63
C ALA A 42 -2.90 -1.89 -16.67
N ALA A 43 -2.69 -3.21 -16.54
CA ALA A 43 -1.97 -4.02 -17.52
C ALA A 43 -2.66 -4.01 -18.89
N LYS A 44 -4.00 -4.14 -18.94
CA LYS A 44 -4.79 -4.01 -20.18
C LYS A 44 -4.63 -2.63 -20.84
N LEU A 45 -4.43 -1.59 -20.04
CA LEU A 45 -4.16 -0.22 -20.49
C LEU A 45 -2.68 0.03 -20.80
N ARG A 46 -1.83 -1.00 -20.76
CA ARG A 46 -0.38 -0.93 -20.99
C ARG A 46 0.34 0.02 -20.02
N CYS A 47 -0.17 0.17 -18.81
CA CYS A 47 0.60 0.78 -17.74
C CYS A 47 1.84 -0.08 -17.47
N VAL A 48 2.96 0.57 -17.18
CA VAL A 48 4.23 -0.10 -16.87
C VAL A 48 4.59 -0.04 -15.40
N GLU A 49 4.05 0.95 -14.67
CA GLU A 49 4.34 1.18 -13.25
C GLU A 49 3.07 1.24 -12.41
N ALA A 50 3.16 0.74 -11.18
CA ALA A 50 2.17 0.84 -10.13
C ALA A 50 2.75 1.65 -8.95
N LEU A 51 2.26 2.87 -8.78
CA LEU A 51 2.57 3.72 -7.63
C LEU A 51 1.64 3.32 -6.46
N LEU A 52 2.18 2.57 -5.52
CA LEU A 52 1.51 2.09 -4.31
C LEU A 52 1.75 3.10 -3.19
N VAL A 53 0.68 3.71 -2.67
CA VAL A 53 0.80 4.77 -1.66
C VAL A 53 0.06 4.38 -0.38
N THR A 54 0.73 4.56 0.75
CA THR A 54 0.14 4.41 2.08
C THR A 54 0.44 5.62 2.96
N GLY A 55 -0.36 5.83 4.01
CA GLY A 55 0.09 6.59 5.17
C GLY A 55 1.03 5.77 6.06
N GLU A 56 1.61 6.42 7.06
CA GLU A 56 2.60 5.82 7.95
C GLU A 56 1.95 5.08 9.12
N SER A 57 2.22 3.78 9.22
CA SER A 57 1.87 2.89 10.34
C SER A 57 0.49 3.17 10.99
N PRO A 58 -0.61 3.29 10.22
CA PRO A 58 -1.92 3.64 10.76
C PRO A 58 -2.40 2.67 11.85
N GLU A 59 -1.97 1.41 11.80
CA GLU A 59 -2.27 0.39 12.79
C GLU A 59 -1.81 0.71 14.21
N GLN A 60 -0.87 1.64 14.37
CA GLN A 60 -0.39 2.11 15.69
C GLN A 60 -1.32 3.17 16.31
N LYS A 61 -2.19 3.79 15.51
CA LYS A 61 -3.13 4.83 15.96
C LYS A 61 -4.59 4.39 15.87
N TYR A 62 -4.94 3.62 14.85
CA TYR A 62 -6.32 3.24 14.54
C TYR A 62 -6.51 1.73 14.74
N ASP A 63 -7.41 1.37 15.64
CA ASP A 63 -7.81 -0.02 15.88
C ASP A 63 -8.43 -0.64 14.62
N GLU A 64 -9.13 0.16 13.81
CA GLU A 64 -9.73 -0.23 12.55
C GLU A 64 -8.68 -0.69 11.54
N ALA A 65 -7.56 0.05 11.42
CA ALA A 65 -6.45 -0.34 10.56
C ALA A 65 -5.82 -1.66 11.02
N SER A 66 -5.55 -1.77 12.32
CA SER A 66 -5.06 -3.00 12.95
C SER A 66 -5.97 -4.22 12.69
N LYS A 67 -7.29 -4.07 12.87
CA LYS A 67 -8.28 -5.14 12.63
C LYS A 67 -8.40 -5.49 11.15
N TRP A 68 -8.36 -4.49 10.29
CA TRP A 68 -8.43 -4.67 8.85
C TRP A 68 -7.20 -5.41 8.30
N LEU A 69 -5.99 -5.07 8.75
CA LEU A 69 -4.76 -5.80 8.38
C LEU A 69 -4.87 -7.27 8.76
N ARG A 70 -5.27 -7.56 10.01
CA ARG A 70 -5.46 -8.94 10.49
C ARG A 70 -6.51 -9.70 9.69
N LYS A 71 -7.61 -9.05 9.30
CA LYS A 71 -8.64 -9.66 8.43
C LYS A 71 -8.08 -10.03 7.05
N ASN A 72 -7.13 -9.25 6.55
CA ASN A 72 -6.44 -9.55 5.30
C ASN A 72 -5.24 -10.51 5.48
N GLY A 73 -4.90 -10.91 6.71
CA GLY A 73 -3.82 -11.85 7.01
C GLY A 73 -2.46 -11.21 7.31
N PHE A 74 -2.42 -9.90 7.62
CA PHE A 74 -1.18 -9.15 7.82
C PHE A 74 -1.09 -8.54 9.22
N SER A 75 0.13 -8.38 9.71
CA SER A 75 0.39 -7.80 11.03
C SER A 75 0.76 -6.31 10.98
N SER A 76 1.25 -5.83 9.84
CA SER A 76 1.63 -4.44 9.61
C SER A 76 1.26 -3.93 8.22
N THR A 77 1.18 -2.62 8.07
CA THR A 77 0.98 -1.96 6.77
C THR A 77 2.15 -2.25 5.82
N GLY A 78 3.37 -2.39 6.34
CA GLY A 78 4.55 -2.76 5.56
C GLY A 78 4.43 -4.13 4.90
N GLU A 79 4.00 -5.16 5.66
CA GLU A 79 3.76 -6.50 5.10
C GLU A 79 2.64 -6.49 4.04
N TYR A 80 1.57 -5.74 4.29
CA TYR A 80 0.48 -5.59 3.32
C TYR A 80 0.95 -4.96 2.02
N LEU A 81 1.75 -3.89 2.11
CA LEU A 81 2.31 -3.18 0.96
C LEU A 81 3.29 -4.06 0.16
N ALA A 82 4.11 -4.84 0.84
CA ALA A 82 5.01 -5.81 0.22
C ALA A 82 4.22 -6.85 -0.58
N HIS A 83 3.16 -7.42 -0.01
CA HIS A 83 2.29 -8.35 -0.73
C HIS A 83 1.57 -7.70 -1.92
N CYS A 84 1.07 -6.46 -1.76
CA CYS A 84 0.49 -5.71 -2.88
C CYS A 84 1.51 -5.48 -4.00
N SER A 85 2.78 -5.25 -3.66
CA SER A 85 3.88 -5.09 -4.62
C SER A 85 4.10 -6.36 -5.44
N GLU A 86 4.06 -7.54 -4.81
CA GLU A 86 4.12 -8.84 -5.51
C GLU A 86 2.94 -9.03 -6.47
N LEU A 87 1.73 -8.67 -6.04
CA LEU A 87 0.53 -8.81 -6.85
C LEU A 87 0.58 -7.95 -8.11
N VAL A 88 0.99 -6.69 -8.00
CA VAL A 88 1.09 -5.82 -9.19
C VAL A 88 2.24 -6.25 -10.10
N LEU A 89 3.34 -6.74 -9.53
CA LEU A 89 4.46 -7.27 -10.29
C LEU A 89 4.08 -8.52 -11.08
N ALA A 90 3.30 -9.43 -10.49
CA ALA A 90 2.79 -10.62 -11.17
C ALA A 90 1.88 -10.29 -12.37
N GLU A 91 1.24 -9.11 -12.37
CA GLU A 91 0.44 -8.61 -13.48
C GLU A 91 1.27 -7.78 -14.49
N GLY A 92 2.60 -7.71 -14.32
CA GLY A 92 3.53 -7.04 -15.22
C GLY A 92 3.72 -5.53 -14.97
N LEU A 93 3.34 -5.03 -13.79
CA LEU A 93 3.53 -3.63 -13.40
C LEU A 93 4.71 -3.53 -12.43
N PHE A 94 5.66 -2.65 -12.72
CA PHE A 94 6.77 -2.36 -11.81
C PHE A 94 6.25 -1.62 -10.55
N PRO A 95 6.47 -2.16 -9.33
CA PRO A 95 6.01 -1.52 -8.11
C PRO A 95 6.92 -0.36 -7.69
N HIS A 96 6.32 0.81 -7.47
CA HIS A 96 6.95 1.96 -6.84
C HIS A 96 6.16 2.29 -5.56
N THR A 97 6.81 2.19 -4.41
CA THR A 97 6.15 2.40 -3.10
C THR A 97 6.42 3.79 -2.53
N ASN A 98 5.38 4.48 -2.08
CA ASN A 98 5.46 5.60 -1.15
C ASN A 98 4.81 5.18 0.18
N ALA A 99 5.66 4.77 1.13
CA ALA A 99 5.25 3.99 2.31
C ALA A 99 5.45 4.73 3.66
N GLY A 100 5.74 6.03 3.64
CA GLY A 100 6.19 6.76 4.83
C GLY A 100 7.57 6.30 5.31
N ASN A 101 7.90 6.54 6.59
CA ASN A 101 9.15 6.05 7.17
C ASN A 101 9.11 4.53 7.40
N LEU A 102 10.07 3.84 6.79
CA LEU A 102 10.26 2.40 6.95
C LEU A 102 11.46 2.13 7.87
N ASN A 103 11.31 1.16 8.76
CA ASN A 103 12.42 0.62 9.52
C ASN A 103 13.30 -0.30 8.66
N LYS A 104 14.47 -0.68 9.18
CA LYS A 104 15.46 -1.46 8.42
C LYS A 104 14.94 -2.85 8.00
N SER A 105 14.12 -3.50 8.83
CA SER A 105 13.50 -4.78 8.48
C SER A 105 12.47 -4.63 7.36
N GLU A 106 11.61 -3.62 7.42
CA GLU A 106 10.60 -3.34 6.39
C GLU A 106 11.27 -2.99 5.05
N MET A 107 12.32 -2.16 5.07
CA MET A 107 13.11 -1.90 3.87
C MET A 107 13.79 -3.15 3.32
N SER A 108 14.26 -4.05 4.20
CA SER A 108 14.90 -5.29 3.75
C SER A 108 13.89 -6.22 3.08
N GLU A 109 12.65 -6.26 3.57
CA GLU A 109 11.59 -7.06 2.97
C GLU A 109 11.19 -6.52 1.59
N LEU A 110 10.99 -5.20 1.48
CA LEU A 110 10.68 -4.56 0.21
C LEU A 110 11.82 -4.73 -0.81
N LYS A 111 13.08 -4.60 -0.39
CA LYS A 111 14.24 -4.78 -1.29
C LYS A 111 14.32 -6.17 -1.92
N LYS A 112 14.01 -7.23 -1.17
CA LYS A 112 14.02 -8.60 -1.72
C LYS A 112 13.08 -8.74 -2.92
N GLN A 113 11.97 -8.01 -2.90
CA GLN A 113 10.96 -8.05 -3.95
C GLN A 113 11.36 -7.16 -5.15
N MET A 114 12.09 -6.07 -4.91
CA MET A 114 12.51 -5.14 -5.96
C MET A 114 13.79 -5.56 -6.71
N SER A 115 14.63 -6.43 -6.13
CA SER A 115 15.92 -6.85 -6.72
C SER A 115 15.83 -7.97 -7.77
N VAL A 116 14.63 -8.34 -8.21
CA VAL A 116 14.42 -9.47 -9.16
C VAL A 116 14.48 -9.01 -10.63
N TRP A 117 14.84 -7.74 -10.88
CA TRP A 117 14.84 -7.11 -12.21
C TRP A 117 16.19 -6.49 -12.61
N ASP A 118 17.31 -7.08 -12.17
CA ASP A 118 18.64 -6.81 -12.74
C ASP A 118 18.87 -7.63 -14.02
#